data_AF-A0A2R6N8G9-F1
#
_entry.id   AF-A0A2R6N8G9-F1
#
_cell.length_a   1.000
_cell.length_b   1.000
_cell.length_c   1.000
_cell.angle_alpha   90.00
_cell.angle_beta   90.00
_cell.angle_gamma   90.00
#
_symmetry.space_group_name_H-M   'P 1'
#
loop_
_entity.id
_entity.type
_entity.pdbx_description
1 polymer ?
#
loop_
_entity_poly.entity_id
_entity_poly.type
_entity_poly.pdbx_seq_one_letter_code
_entity_poly.pdbx_strand_id
1 'polypeptide(L)'
;ILEPLQGEGGINPPPEGYLAAAREHTEAAGAALILDEVQTGMGRTGTLWACERAGVVPDVLTTAKGLANGLPAGTALCADWIAEDHGSHNATFSGGPVVSAAIDATVSTLVEGDVPANAAEIGGYLAGELDAELGDRVRDVRGEGLMLGIEVKRGANRTLRDLALDHGILALPAGRSVVRLLPPLILDEGHADHVVEALADVLGEGAA
;
A
#
# COMPACT_ATOMS: atom_id res chain seq x y z
N ILE A 1 5.47 -8.25 -14.93
CA ILE A 1 4.69 -8.02 -13.68
C ILE A 1 5.49 -7.14 -12.76
N LEU A 2 4.86 -6.15 -12.14
CA LEU A 2 5.47 -5.21 -11.21
C LEU A 2 4.42 -4.67 -10.22
N GLU A 3 4.83 -4.40 -8.99
CA GLU A 3 4.03 -3.62 -8.04
C GLU A 3 4.15 -2.12 -8.41
N PRO A 4 3.06 -1.33 -8.40
CA PRO A 4 3.14 0.12 -8.59
C PRO A 4 4.05 0.82 -7.57
N LEU A 5 4.11 0.28 -6.35
CA LEU A 5 5.01 0.66 -5.27
C LEU A 5 5.35 -0.63 -4.51
N GLN A 6 6.64 -0.95 -4.37
CA GLN A 6 7.04 -2.22 -3.76
C GLN A 6 6.79 -2.22 -2.25
N GLY A 7 5.93 -3.12 -1.79
CA GLY A 7 5.53 -3.19 -0.38
C GLY A 7 6.55 -3.83 0.54
N GLU A 8 6.62 -5.17 0.48
CA GLU A 8 7.55 -5.97 1.31
C GLU A 8 9.03 -5.64 1.02
N GLY A 9 9.32 -5.11 -0.17
CA GLY A 9 10.65 -4.68 -0.58
C GLY A 9 11.21 -3.48 0.21
N GLY A 10 10.39 -2.82 1.03
CA GLY A 10 10.82 -1.70 1.87
C GLY A 10 10.04 -0.41 1.68
N ILE A 11 8.79 -0.47 1.17
CA ILE A 11 8.01 0.70 0.73
C ILE A 11 8.84 1.51 -0.26
N ASN A 12 9.02 1.00 -1.48
CA ASN A 12 9.83 1.67 -2.51
C ASN A 12 8.91 2.23 -3.61
N PRO A 13 8.53 3.52 -3.55
CA PRO A 13 7.93 4.20 -4.69
C PRO A 13 8.90 4.16 -5.88
N PRO A 14 8.41 3.87 -7.10
CA PRO A 14 9.26 3.93 -8.26
C PRO A 14 9.59 5.38 -8.61
N PRO A 15 10.66 5.63 -9.38
CA PRO A 15 10.91 6.96 -9.95
C PRO A 15 9.73 7.45 -10.79
N GLU A 16 9.55 8.77 -10.86
CA GLU A 16 8.55 9.39 -11.73
C GLU A 16 8.69 8.89 -13.18
N GLY A 17 7.55 8.60 -13.82
CA GLY A 17 7.49 8.09 -15.19
C GLY A 17 7.84 6.61 -15.36
N TYR A 18 8.30 5.90 -14.32
CA TYR A 18 8.68 4.48 -14.43
C TYR A 18 7.53 3.58 -14.92
N LEU A 19 6.33 3.74 -14.36
CA LEU A 19 5.17 2.93 -14.76
C LEU A 19 4.71 3.25 -16.19
N ALA A 20 4.78 4.53 -16.58
CA ALA A 20 4.47 4.95 -17.95
C ALA A 20 5.47 4.36 -18.96
N ALA A 21 6.76 4.40 -18.65
CA ALA A 21 7.80 3.77 -19.45
C ALA A 21 7.61 2.25 -19.54
N ALA A 22 7.25 1.58 -18.43
CA ALA A 22 6.93 0.16 -18.45
C ALA A 22 5.74 -0.15 -19.37
N ARG A 23 4.70 0.69 -19.37
CA ARG A 23 3.56 0.57 -20.29
C ARG A 23 3.98 0.71 -21.75
N GLU A 24 4.73 1.75 -22.09
CA GLU A 24 5.23 1.99 -23.46
C GLU A 24 6.06 0.79 -23.95
N HIS A 25 7.01 0.32 -23.14
CA HIS A 25 7.89 -0.78 -23.53
C HIS A 25 7.17 -2.12 -23.67
N THR A 26 6.19 -2.40 -22.80
CA THR A 26 5.39 -3.63 -22.90
C THR A 26 4.50 -3.61 -24.13
N GLU A 27 3.85 -2.48 -24.43
CA GLU A 27 3.05 -2.32 -25.65
C GLU A 27 3.90 -2.48 -26.92
N ALA A 28 5.05 -1.79 -27.01
CA ALA A 28 5.96 -1.90 -28.14
C ALA A 28 6.50 -3.32 -28.37
N ALA A 29 6.62 -4.12 -27.30
CA ALA A 29 7.07 -5.50 -27.36
C ALA A 29 5.93 -6.51 -27.62
N GLY A 30 4.67 -6.08 -27.65
CA GLY A 30 3.52 -6.99 -27.69
C GLY A 30 3.40 -7.86 -26.42
N ALA A 31 3.88 -7.35 -25.29
CA ALA A 31 3.87 -8.03 -24.00
C ALA A 31 2.79 -7.46 -23.07
N ALA A 32 2.19 -8.30 -22.23
CA ALA A 32 1.23 -7.85 -21.23
C ALA A 32 1.92 -7.10 -20.07
N LEU A 33 1.39 -5.93 -19.72
CA LEU A 33 1.69 -5.25 -18.46
C LEU A 33 0.77 -5.78 -17.38
N ILE A 34 1.35 -6.43 -16.37
CA ILE A 34 0.65 -6.89 -15.17
C ILE A 34 1.07 -6.00 -14.01
N LEU A 35 0.11 -5.30 -13.41
CA LEU A 35 0.32 -4.55 -12.18
C LEU A 35 -0.23 -5.32 -10.98
N ASP A 36 0.64 -5.57 -10.01
CA ASP A 36 0.27 -6.20 -8.75
C ASP A 36 -0.15 -5.14 -7.73
N GLU A 37 -1.46 -4.94 -7.63
CA GLU A 37 -2.11 -3.97 -6.75
C GLU A 37 -2.65 -4.62 -5.46
N VAL A 38 -2.21 -5.85 -5.15
CA VAL A 38 -2.65 -6.58 -3.95
C VAL A 38 -2.36 -5.80 -2.66
N GLN A 39 -1.30 -4.99 -2.60
CA GLN A 39 -1.02 -4.13 -1.45
C GLN A 39 -1.29 -2.65 -1.71
N THR A 40 -1.08 -2.16 -2.93
CA THR A 40 -1.17 -0.73 -3.28
C THR A 40 -2.57 -0.25 -3.66
N GLY A 41 -3.44 -1.18 -4.06
CA GLY A 41 -4.80 -0.88 -4.50
C GLY A 41 -5.80 -0.74 -3.35
N MET A 42 -7.08 -0.73 -3.72
CA MET A 42 -8.21 -0.58 -2.79
C MET A 42 -8.10 0.68 -1.92
N GLY A 43 -7.62 1.80 -2.48
CA GLY A 43 -7.55 3.09 -1.78
C GLY A 43 -6.27 3.34 -0.98
N ARG A 44 -5.40 2.36 -0.83
CA ARG A 44 -4.22 2.43 0.07
C ARG A 44 -3.29 3.61 -0.22
N THR A 45 -3.07 3.91 -1.49
CA THR A 45 -2.12 4.94 -1.96
C THR A 45 -2.79 6.30 -2.24
N GLY A 46 -4.06 6.47 -1.88
CA GLY A 46 -4.80 7.72 -2.06
C GLY A 46 -5.70 7.75 -3.30
N THR A 47 -5.62 6.74 -4.17
CA THR A 47 -6.55 6.48 -5.28
C THR A 47 -7.04 5.04 -5.19
N LEU A 48 -8.13 4.69 -5.89
CA LEU A 48 -8.65 3.32 -5.81
C LEU A 48 -7.60 2.31 -6.26
N TRP A 49 -6.95 2.58 -7.40
CA TRP A 49 -5.76 1.87 -7.87
C TRP A 49 -4.56 2.82 -7.92
N ALA A 50 -3.38 2.37 -7.46
CA ALA A 50 -2.18 3.20 -7.48
C ALA A 50 -1.76 3.59 -8.91
N CYS A 51 -2.03 2.72 -9.89
CA CYS A 51 -1.70 2.96 -11.30
C CYS A 51 -2.42 4.19 -11.90
N GLU A 52 -3.56 4.61 -11.33
CA GLU A 52 -4.29 5.82 -11.74
C GLU A 52 -3.43 7.08 -11.60
N ARG A 53 -2.60 7.14 -10.55
CA ARG A 53 -1.69 8.28 -10.30
C ARG A 53 -0.63 8.43 -11.39
N ALA A 54 -0.26 7.33 -12.03
CA ALA A 54 0.66 7.31 -13.15
C ALA A 54 -0.03 7.44 -14.52
N GLY A 55 -1.37 7.52 -14.57
CA GLY A 55 -2.13 7.53 -15.82
C GLY A 55 -1.98 6.25 -16.64
N VAL A 56 -1.69 5.12 -15.98
CA VAL A 56 -1.43 3.82 -16.65
C VAL A 56 -2.62 2.89 -16.46
N VAL A 57 -3.06 2.28 -17.56
CA VAL A 57 -4.00 1.15 -17.55
C VAL A 57 -3.23 -0.13 -17.86
N PRO A 58 -3.14 -1.10 -16.94
CA PRO A 58 -2.48 -2.37 -17.20
C PRO A 58 -3.36 -3.32 -18.01
N ASP A 59 -2.75 -4.33 -18.62
CA ASP A 59 -3.50 -5.40 -19.28
C ASP A 59 -4.05 -6.40 -18.26
N VAL A 60 -3.36 -6.56 -17.12
CA VAL A 60 -3.86 -7.32 -15.97
C VAL A 60 -3.60 -6.54 -14.69
N LEU A 61 -4.62 -6.42 -13.85
CA LEU A 61 -4.50 -5.92 -12.48
C LEU A 61 -4.81 -7.04 -11.50
N THR A 62 -3.90 -7.36 -10.59
CA THR A 62 -4.16 -8.30 -9.50
C THR A 62 -4.49 -7.57 -8.20
N THR A 63 -5.54 -7.99 -7.52
CA THR A 63 -5.99 -7.40 -6.25
C THR A 63 -6.46 -8.48 -5.27
N ALA A 64 -6.28 -8.24 -3.98
CA ALA A 64 -6.69 -9.11 -2.86
C ALA A 64 -6.70 -8.25 -1.57
N LYS A 65 -6.37 -8.81 -0.40
CA LYS A 65 -6.22 -8.10 0.89
C LYS A 65 -7.40 -7.15 1.17
N GLY A 66 -7.24 -5.86 0.90
CA GLY A 66 -8.27 -4.83 1.07
C GLY A 66 -9.55 -5.13 0.28
N LEU A 67 -9.49 -5.93 -0.79
CA LEU A 67 -10.61 -6.24 -1.68
C LEU A 67 -11.84 -6.79 -0.95
N ALA A 68 -11.63 -7.69 0.03
CA ALA A 68 -12.70 -8.29 0.83
C ALA A 68 -12.54 -8.00 2.33
N ASN A 69 -11.76 -6.95 2.66
CA ASN A 69 -11.54 -6.38 3.98
C ASN A 69 -11.51 -7.39 5.15
N GLY A 70 -10.74 -8.46 5.01
CA GLY A 70 -10.55 -9.50 6.04
C GLY A 70 -10.99 -10.91 5.64
N LEU A 71 -11.83 -11.06 4.61
CA LEU A 71 -12.14 -12.38 4.04
C LEU A 71 -11.12 -12.78 2.94
N PRO A 72 -10.83 -14.08 2.78
CA PRO A 72 -9.88 -14.54 1.77
C PRO A 72 -10.48 -14.40 0.37
N ALA A 73 -10.00 -13.41 -0.37
CA ALA A 73 -10.38 -13.16 -1.76
C ALA A 73 -9.22 -12.58 -2.55
N GLY A 74 -9.13 -12.95 -3.82
CA GLY A 74 -8.24 -12.36 -4.79
C GLY A 74 -8.87 -12.39 -6.18
N THR A 75 -8.51 -11.44 -7.02
CA THR A 75 -9.04 -11.29 -8.37
C THR A 75 -7.95 -10.80 -9.31
N ALA A 76 -7.96 -11.31 -10.53
CA ALA A 76 -7.21 -10.76 -11.65
C ALA A 76 -8.24 -10.13 -12.61
N LEU A 77 -8.16 -8.82 -12.80
CA LEU A 77 -8.91 -8.10 -13.82
C LEU A 77 -8.06 -8.12 -15.09
N CYS A 78 -8.59 -8.62 -16.19
CA CYS A 78 -7.84 -8.81 -17.43
C CYS A 78 -8.51 -8.07 -18.59
N ALA A 79 -7.70 -7.50 -19.49
CA ALA A 79 -8.16 -6.99 -20.77
C ALA A 79 -8.73 -8.12 -21.64
N ASP A 80 -9.67 -7.77 -22.53
CA ASP A 80 -10.35 -8.75 -23.39
C ASP A 80 -9.37 -9.58 -24.21
N TRP A 81 -8.33 -8.98 -24.79
CA TRP A 81 -7.33 -9.71 -25.60
C TRP A 81 -6.53 -10.78 -24.82
N ILE A 82 -6.49 -10.69 -23.48
CA ILE A 82 -5.92 -11.71 -22.60
C ILE A 82 -6.98 -12.77 -22.24
N ALA A 83 -8.22 -12.34 -22.09
CA ALA A 83 -9.36 -13.18 -21.74
C ALA A 83 -10.02 -13.85 -22.97
N GLU A 84 -9.67 -13.49 -24.19
CA GLU A 84 -10.13 -14.18 -25.39
C GLU A 84 -9.27 -15.42 -25.65
N ASP A 85 -9.88 -16.48 -26.19
CA ASP A 85 -9.21 -17.72 -26.60
C ASP A 85 -8.40 -18.50 -25.53
N HIS A 86 -8.56 -18.17 -24.24
CA HIS A 86 -7.97 -18.93 -23.14
C HIS A 86 -8.84 -20.13 -22.71
N GLY A 87 -8.19 -21.19 -22.23
CA GLY A 87 -8.88 -22.38 -21.69
C GLY A 87 -9.52 -22.13 -20.33
N SER A 88 -10.44 -23.00 -19.92
CA SER A 88 -11.11 -22.87 -18.62
C SER A 88 -10.14 -23.01 -17.44
N HIS A 89 -10.12 -22.01 -16.57
CA HIS A 89 -9.48 -22.08 -15.25
C HIS A 89 -10.56 -21.97 -14.18
N ASN A 90 -10.59 -22.93 -13.24
CA ASN A 90 -11.60 -22.98 -12.18
C ASN A 90 -10.94 -23.24 -10.83
N ALA A 91 -11.54 -22.70 -9.77
CA ALA A 91 -11.21 -23.03 -8.38
C ALA A 91 -12.50 -23.23 -7.58
N THR A 92 -12.52 -24.22 -6.68
CA THR A 92 -13.71 -24.66 -5.93
C THR A 92 -14.43 -23.53 -5.19
N PHE A 93 -13.67 -22.57 -4.65
CA PHE A 93 -14.20 -21.46 -3.87
C PHE A 93 -14.25 -20.12 -4.64
N SER A 94 -13.95 -20.14 -5.95
CA SER A 94 -13.97 -18.93 -6.77
C SER A 94 -15.39 -18.36 -6.86
N GLY A 95 -15.55 -17.06 -6.62
CA GLY A 95 -16.83 -16.36 -6.78
C GLY A 95 -17.93 -16.82 -5.79
N GLY A 96 -17.56 -17.37 -4.64
CA GLY A 96 -18.53 -17.78 -3.62
C GLY A 96 -19.36 -16.59 -3.11
N PRO A 97 -20.68 -16.76 -2.89
CA PRO A 97 -21.62 -15.64 -2.68
C PRO A 97 -21.30 -14.79 -1.45
N VAL A 98 -20.78 -15.38 -0.36
CA VAL A 98 -20.39 -14.64 0.85
C VAL A 98 -19.21 -13.71 0.57
N VAL A 99 -18.19 -14.21 -0.13
CA VAL A 99 -17.02 -13.42 -0.48
C VAL A 99 -17.40 -12.34 -1.51
N SER A 100 -18.21 -12.67 -2.51
CA SER A 100 -18.71 -11.70 -3.47
C SER A 100 -19.50 -10.56 -2.81
N ALA A 101 -20.36 -10.86 -1.83
CA ALA A 101 -21.08 -9.83 -1.08
C ALA A 101 -20.15 -8.94 -0.23
N ALA A 102 -19.10 -9.52 0.36
CA ALA A 102 -18.11 -8.72 1.11
C ALA A 102 -17.27 -7.82 0.20
N ILE A 103 -16.91 -8.30 -1.00
CA ILE A 103 -16.22 -7.49 -2.02
C ILE A 103 -17.11 -6.33 -2.45
N ASP A 104 -18.37 -6.60 -2.80
CA ASP A 104 -19.34 -5.59 -3.22
C ASP A 104 -19.52 -4.50 -2.15
N ALA A 105 -19.74 -4.91 -0.90
CA ALA A 105 -19.86 -3.98 0.23
C ALA A 105 -18.58 -3.15 0.44
N THR A 106 -17.41 -3.78 0.32
CA THR A 106 -16.12 -3.09 0.50
C THR A 106 -15.87 -2.07 -0.60
N VAL A 107 -16.00 -2.48 -1.86
CA VAL A 107 -15.79 -1.61 -3.02
C VAL A 107 -16.80 -0.45 -3.01
N SER A 108 -18.08 -0.74 -2.76
CA SER A 108 -19.11 0.30 -2.68
C SER A 108 -18.81 1.30 -1.58
N THR A 109 -18.40 0.84 -0.39
CA THR A 109 -18.02 1.73 0.72
C THR A 109 -16.84 2.63 0.35
N LEU A 110 -15.80 2.08 -0.28
CA LEU A 110 -14.62 2.87 -0.67
C LEU A 110 -14.96 3.94 -1.71
N VAL A 111 -15.79 3.59 -2.70
CA VAL A 111 -16.14 4.48 -3.82
C VAL A 111 -17.17 5.53 -3.40
N GLU A 112 -18.26 5.13 -2.74
CA GLU A 112 -19.33 6.03 -2.32
C GLU A 112 -18.90 6.98 -1.20
N GLY A 113 -18.01 6.51 -0.32
CA GLY A 113 -17.48 7.28 0.80
C GLY A 113 -16.22 8.09 0.49
N ASP A 114 -15.69 8.00 -0.73
CA ASP A 114 -14.41 8.59 -1.15
C ASP A 114 -13.27 8.34 -0.14
N VAL A 115 -13.23 7.12 0.40
CA VAL A 115 -12.25 6.71 1.41
C VAL A 115 -10.79 6.83 0.91
N PRO A 116 -10.47 6.57 -0.37
CA PRO A 116 -9.13 6.84 -0.89
C PRO A 116 -8.67 8.30 -0.69
N ALA A 117 -9.57 9.29 -0.77
CA ALA A 117 -9.20 10.69 -0.55
C ALA A 117 -8.67 10.93 0.87
N ASN A 118 -9.29 10.30 1.89
CA ASN A 118 -8.77 10.36 3.27
C ASN A 118 -7.36 9.76 3.37
N ALA A 119 -7.10 8.65 2.68
CA ALA A 119 -5.78 8.04 2.66
C ALA A 119 -4.73 8.95 2.01
N ALA A 120 -5.11 9.72 0.98
CA ALA A 120 -4.24 10.73 0.37
C ALA A 120 -3.96 11.89 1.34
N GLU A 121 -5.01 12.45 1.95
CA GLU A 121 -4.94 13.60 2.85
C GLU A 121 -4.15 13.28 4.13
N ILE A 122 -4.63 12.32 4.90
CA ILE A 122 -4.02 11.93 6.18
C ILE A 122 -2.67 11.26 5.97
N GLY A 123 -2.49 10.52 4.88
CA GLY A 123 -1.20 9.96 4.51
C GLY A 123 -0.14 11.03 4.23
N GLY A 124 -0.53 12.09 3.51
CA GLY A 124 0.33 13.25 3.25
C GLY A 124 0.67 14.01 4.54
N TYR A 125 -0.32 14.25 5.40
CA TYR A 125 -0.12 14.84 6.72
C TYR A 125 0.87 14.03 7.56
N LEU A 126 0.59 12.73 7.76
CA LEU A 126 1.43 11.85 8.57
C LEU A 126 2.87 11.77 8.02
N ALA A 127 3.05 11.66 6.70
CA ALA A 127 4.38 11.64 6.11
C ALA A 127 5.16 12.96 6.35
N GLY A 128 4.48 14.10 6.24
CA GLY A 128 5.08 15.42 6.49
C GLY A 128 5.49 15.60 7.95
N GLU A 129 4.62 15.25 8.89
CA GLU A 129 4.93 15.33 10.33
C GLU A 129 6.04 14.36 10.73
N LEU A 130 6.06 13.15 10.18
CA LEU A 130 7.15 12.20 10.40
C LEU A 130 8.50 12.71 9.88
N ASP A 131 8.53 13.31 8.69
CA ASP A 131 9.75 13.89 8.13
C ASP A 131 10.26 15.05 8.99
N ALA A 132 9.35 15.94 9.41
CA ALA A 132 9.66 17.10 10.23
C ALA A 132 10.17 16.74 11.64
N GLU A 133 9.49 15.81 12.32
CA GLU A 133 9.82 15.45 13.71
C GLU A 133 11.02 14.49 13.80
N LEU A 134 11.11 13.51 12.90
CA LEU A 134 12.18 12.51 12.97
C LEU A 134 13.48 13.03 12.36
N GLY A 135 13.42 13.78 11.25
CA GLY A 135 14.56 14.34 10.55
C GLY A 135 15.77 13.39 10.50
N ASP A 136 16.91 13.85 10.99
CA ASP A 136 18.17 13.10 11.02
C ASP A 136 18.17 11.86 11.95
N ARG A 137 17.09 11.53 12.67
CA ARG A 137 17.02 10.28 13.46
C ARG A 137 16.82 9.07 12.56
N VAL A 138 16.22 9.25 11.39
CA VAL A 138 15.98 8.19 10.39
C VAL A 138 16.84 8.44 9.14
N ARG A 139 16.83 7.50 8.20
CA ARG A 139 17.50 7.69 6.90
C ARG A 139 16.58 8.30 5.87
N ASP A 140 15.29 7.97 5.95
CA ASP A 140 14.30 8.31 4.94
C ASP A 140 12.88 8.06 5.47
N VAL A 141 11.94 8.88 5.03
CA VAL A 141 10.49 8.70 5.20
C VAL A 141 9.88 8.76 3.80
N ARG A 142 9.25 7.66 3.37
CA ARG A 142 8.78 7.50 1.99
C ARG A 142 7.49 6.71 1.91
N GLY A 143 6.78 6.85 0.80
CA GLY A 143 5.54 6.12 0.54
C GLY A 143 4.50 6.99 -0.13
N GLU A 144 3.30 6.43 -0.29
CA GLU A 144 2.15 7.10 -0.90
C GLU A 144 0.88 6.79 -0.13
N GLY A 145 0.03 7.80 0.09
CA GLY A 145 -1.15 7.67 0.92
C GLY A 145 -0.83 7.11 2.31
N LEU A 146 -1.61 6.11 2.76
CA LEU A 146 -1.39 5.42 4.03
C LEU A 146 -0.50 4.17 3.88
N MET A 147 0.39 4.15 2.89
CA MET A 147 1.42 3.13 2.72
C MET A 147 2.80 3.76 2.91
N LEU A 148 3.23 3.85 4.16
CA LEU A 148 4.42 4.61 4.54
C LEU A 148 5.51 3.70 5.12
N GLY A 149 6.76 4.06 4.83
CA GLY A 149 7.96 3.38 5.27
C GLY A 149 8.93 4.38 5.88
N ILE A 150 9.45 4.03 7.06
CA ILE A 150 10.41 4.82 7.82
C ILE A 150 11.68 3.99 7.94
N GLU A 151 12.75 4.43 7.27
CA GLU A 151 14.00 3.70 7.27
C GLU A 151 14.86 4.05 8.49
N VAL A 152 14.85 3.19 9.51
CA VAL A 152 15.56 3.42 10.77
C VAL A 152 17.03 2.99 10.70
N LYS A 153 17.87 3.69 11.47
CA LYS A 153 19.33 3.48 11.45
C LYS A 153 19.77 2.17 12.10
N ARG A 154 19.06 1.70 13.13
CA ARG A 154 19.46 0.57 14.00
C ARG A 154 18.55 -0.67 13.88
N GLY A 155 17.94 -0.84 12.69
CA GLY A 155 17.09 -1.99 12.37
C GLY A 155 15.66 -1.85 12.90
N ALA A 156 14.68 -2.27 12.11
CA ALA A 156 13.26 -2.01 12.36
C ALA A 156 12.71 -2.75 13.59
N ASN A 157 13.15 -3.99 13.85
CA ASN A 157 12.58 -4.83 14.89
C ASN A 157 12.69 -4.27 16.32
N ARG A 158 13.71 -3.45 16.60
CA ARG A 158 13.83 -2.76 17.89
C ARG A 158 12.72 -1.73 18.02
N THR A 159 12.64 -0.79 17.08
CA THR A 159 11.61 0.26 17.06
C THR A 159 10.21 -0.32 17.08
N LEU A 160 9.95 -1.40 16.33
CA LEU A 160 8.65 -2.07 16.34
C LEU A 160 8.28 -2.67 17.69
N ARG A 161 9.24 -3.27 18.39
CA ARG A 161 9.02 -3.81 19.74
C ARG A 161 8.69 -2.67 20.72
N ASP A 162 9.47 -1.59 20.68
CA ASP A 162 9.35 -0.49 21.63
C ASP A 162 8.05 0.28 21.37
N LEU A 163 7.65 0.51 20.11
CA LEU A 163 6.32 1.01 19.75
C LEU A 163 5.18 0.14 20.32
N ALA A 164 5.31 -1.18 20.24
CA ALA A 164 4.27 -2.10 20.71
C ALA A 164 4.18 -2.16 22.23
N LEU A 165 5.31 -2.15 22.94
CA LEU A 165 5.36 -2.29 24.40
C LEU A 165 5.06 -0.98 25.12
N ASP A 166 5.60 0.13 24.62
CA ASP A 166 5.60 1.41 25.34
C ASP A 166 4.44 2.32 24.90
N HIS A 167 3.99 2.18 23.64
CA HIS A 167 2.92 3.00 23.07
C HIS A 167 1.69 2.21 22.58
N GLY A 168 1.74 0.86 22.62
CA GLY A 168 0.62 0.03 22.15
C GLY A 168 0.38 0.08 20.64
N ILE A 169 1.35 0.53 19.84
CA ILE A 169 1.24 0.67 18.39
C ILE A 169 1.83 -0.56 17.71
N LEU A 170 1.00 -1.23 16.90
CA LEU A 170 1.43 -2.37 16.08
C LEU A 170 1.74 -1.92 14.65
N ALA A 171 2.98 -2.15 14.24
CA ALA A 171 3.46 -1.92 12.88
C ALA A 171 4.23 -3.16 12.39
N LEU A 172 4.61 -3.16 11.11
CA LEU A 172 5.28 -4.30 10.48
C LEU A 172 6.67 -3.90 10.00
N PRO A 173 7.63 -4.83 9.94
CA PRO A 173 8.87 -4.57 9.23
C PRO A 173 8.65 -4.67 7.72
N ALA A 174 9.48 -3.99 6.94
CA ALA A 174 9.78 -4.33 5.56
C ALA A 174 11.32 -4.39 5.39
N GLY A 175 11.84 -5.56 5.02
CA GLY A 175 13.27 -5.83 5.10
C GLY A 175 13.84 -5.69 6.52
N ARG A 176 15.10 -5.26 6.64
CA ARG A 176 15.81 -5.17 7.93
C ARG A 176 15.68 -3.81 8.62
N SER A 177 15.48 -2.74 7.85
CA SER A 177 15.61 -1.36 8.31
C SER A 177 14.35 -0.53 8.20
N VAL A 178 13.27 -1.02 7.56
CA VAL A 178 12.07 -0.21 7.36
C VAL A 178 10.99 -0.60 8.36
N VAL A 179 10.53 0.39 9.14
CA VAL A 179 9.26 0.34 9.87
C VAL A 179 8.17 0.72 8.89
N ARG A 180 7.24 -0.20 8.64
CA ARG A 180 6.17 -0.04 7.67
C ARG A 180 4.85 0.23 8.40
N LEU A 181 4.23 1.36 8.07
CA LEU A 181 2.93 1.79 8.53
C LEU A 181 1.89 1.49 7.46
N LEU A 182 0.91 0.65 7.82
CA LEU A 182 -0.24 0.28 6.99
C LEU A 182 -1.54 0.41 7.80
N PRO A 183 -1.85 1.59 8.36
CA PRO A 183 -3.04 1.74 9.22
C PRO A 183 -4.34 1.54 8.43
N PRO A 184 -5.50 1.34 9.08
CA PRO A 184 -6.80 1.39 8.40
C PRO A 184 -6.98 2.71 7.63
N LEU A 185 -7.75 2.69 6.53
CA LEU A 185 -7.93 3.88 5.69
C LEU A 185 -8.78 4.98 6.34
N ILE A 186 -9.34 4.69 7.51
CA ILE A 186 -10.10 5.62 8.35
C ILE A 186 -9.23 6.28 9.43
N LEU A 187 -7.90 6.18 9.33
CA LEU A 187 -6.98 6.92 10.21
C LEU A 187 -7.32 8.41 10.14
N ASP A 188 -7.32 9.08 11.29
CA ASP A 188 -7.50 10.54 11.41
C ASP A 188 -6.21 11.22 11.90
N GLU A 189 -6.21 12.55 11.93
CA GLU A 189 -5.06 13.36 12.37
C GLU A 189 -4.63 13.04 13.80
N GLY A 190 -5.57 12.82 14.73
CA GLY A 190 -5.24 12.51 16.12
C GLY A 190 -4.50 11.17 16.28
N HIS A 191 -4.86 10.17 15.48
CA HIS A 191 -4.09 8.93 15.41
C HIS A 191 -2.72 9.15 14.75
N ALA A 192 -2.63 10.00 13.72
CA ALA A 192 -1.38 10.33 13.06
C ALA A 192 -0.40 11.01 14.03
N ASP A 193 -0.86 12.02 14.78
CA ASP A 193 -0.09 12.73 15.81
C ASP A 193 0.46 11.75 16.84
N HIS A 194 -0.39 10.85 17.34
CA HIS A 194 0.03 9.85 18.31
C HIS A 194 1.14 8.93 17.78
N VAL A 195 1.09 8.55 16.50
CA VAL A 195 2.13 7.73 15.87
C VAL A 195 3.44 8.53 15.71
N VAL A 196 3.37 9.80 15.36
CA VAL A 196 4.54 10.69 15.24
C VAL A 196 5.22 10.85 16.61
N GLU A 197 4.46 11.19 17.65
CA GLU A 197 4.96 11.33 19.02
C GLU A 197 5.64 10.04 19.50
N ALA A 198 4.99 8.90 19.32
CA ALA A 198 5.54 7.60 19.71
C ALA A 198 6.83 7.26 18.97
N LEU A 199 6.90 7.53 17.66
CA LEU A 199 8.11 7.30 16.87
C LEU A 199 9.25 8.24 17.29
N ALA A 200 8.94 9.48 17.62
CA ALA A 200 9.91 10.45 18.11
C ALA A 200 10.53 10.00 19.44
N ASP A 201 9.71 9.48 20.36
CA ASP A 201 10.13 8.98 21.66
C ASP A 201 11.07 7.77 21.52
N VAL A 202 10.60 6.70 20.87
CA VAL A 202 11.37 5.45 20.71
C VAL A 202 12.67 5.60 19.89
N LEU A 203 12.75 6.64 19.04
CA LEU A 203 13.96 6.97 18.29
C LEU A 203 14.84 8.03 18.97
N GLY A 204 14.28 8.81 19.90
CA GLY A 204 14.98 9.82 20.70
C GLY A 204 15.83 9.20 21.82
N GLU A 205 15.38 8.09 22.40
CA GLU A 205 16.12 7.35 23.42
C GLU A 205 17.25 6.49 22.81
N GLY A 206 18.33 7.14 22.37
CA GLY A 206 19.48 6.43 21.78
C GLY A 206 20.69 7.27 21.37
N ALA A 207 20.84 8.46 21.97
CA ALA A 207 22.01 9.33 21.84
C ALA A 207 22.88 9.38 23.13
N ALA A 208 22.82 8.33 23.96
CA ALA A 208 23.72 8.11 25.08
C ALA A 208 24.78 7.05 24.74
#